data_AF-A0A132C070-F1
#
_entry.id   AF-A0A132C070-F1
#
_cell.length_a   1.000
_cell.length_b   1.000
_cell.length_c   1.000
_cell.angle_alpha   90.00
_cell.angle_beta   90.00
_cell.angle_gamma   90.00
#
_symmetry.space_group_name_H-M   'P 1'
#
loop_
_entity.id
_entity.type
_entity.pdbx_description
1 polymer ?
#
loop_
_entity_poly.entity_id
_entity_poly.type
_entity_poly.pdbx_seq_one_letter_code
_entity_poly.pdbx_strand_id
1 'polypeptide(L)'
;MDKGGGASHKSGCDDTGVPCFTPGIRIATQKGAVRVEDLRPGDLLQTADNGYQPVVWVGRRDLSGAELARLPDLRPVKIRPGSPLGNDRPLLVSPQHRLFVRKSLLGDLASQHERFLRARLLCQLSPNLARIQSPEQGVSYLHVLTPRHEVIFADGIATETLWPGPMALRGLSPKDRAELFTLFPELRSVLAARTRDDRDEVHRAYGGLARPDLSGSDLRALSF
;
A
#
# COMPACT_ATOMS: atom_id res chain seq x y z
N MET A 1 4.18 -39.01 33.92
CA MET A 1 5.19 -38.04 33.45
C MET A 1 4.83 -37.69 32.03
N ASP A 2 4.08 -36.61 31.89
CA ASP A 2 3.46 -36.16 30.64
C ASP A 2 4.47 -35.32 29.86
N LYS A 3 4.79 -35.71 28.62
CA LYS A 3 5.66 -34.93 27.73
C LYS A 3 4.77 -34.12 26.79
N GLY A 4 4.44 -32.90 27.21
CA GLY A 4 3.80 -31.88 26.38
C GLY A 4 4.70 -31.51 25.21
N GLY A 5 4.38 -32.05 24.03
CA GLY A 5 4.95 -31.61 22.76
C GLY A 5 4.38 -30.24 22.39
N GLY A 6 5.16 -29.19 22.57
CA GLY A 6 4.84 -27.84 22.10
C GLY A 6 4.70 -27.82 20.59
N ALA A 7 3.48 -27.59 20.10
CA ALA A 7 3.22 -27.27 18.71
C ALA A 7 3.89 -25.93 18.38
N SER A 8 4.97 -26.01 17.61
CA SER A 8 5.59 -24.85 16.97
C SER A 8 4.64 -24.34 15.89
N HIS A 9 3.83 -23.34 16.23
CA HIS A 9 3.13 -22.53 15.23
C HIS A 9 4.19 -21.80 14.39
N LYS A 10 4.57 -22.40 13.27
CA LYS A 10 5.20 -21.70 12.16
C LYS A 10 4.18 -20.68 11.64
N SER A 11 4.26 -19.45 12.15
CA SER A 11 3.58 -18.31 11.58
C SER A 11 4.21 -18.05 10.20
N GLY A 12 3.63 -18.68 9.18
CA GLY A 12 3.85 -18.28 7.80
C GLY A 12 3.39 -16.84 7.68
N CYS A 13 4.34 -15.94 7.50
CA CYS A 13 4.10 -14.55 7.15
C CYS A 13 3.44 -14.50 5.77
N ASP A 14 2.13 -14.71 5.73
CA ASP A 14 1.29 -14.42 4.57
C ASP A 14 1.08 -12.90 4.52
N ASP A 15 2.15 -12.21 4.06
CA ASP A 15 2.18 -10.78 3.75
C ASP A 15 1.34 -10.47 2.50
N THR A 16 0.07 -10.88 2.52
CA THR A 16 -0.88 -10.83 1.38
C THR A 16 -1.51 -9.46 1.17
N GLY A 17 -1.01 -8.43 1.86
CA GLY A 17 -1.55 -7.08 1.80
C GLY A 17 -1.21 -6.39 0.49
N VAL A 18 -2.20 -6.17 -0.36
CA VAL A 18 -2.13 -5.25 -1.49
C VAL A 18 -2.22 -3.81 -0.95
N PRO A 19 -1.46 -2.83 -1.48
CA PRO A 19 -1.73 -1.41 -1.21
C PRO A 19 -3.14 -1.01 -1.66
N CYS A 20 -3.93 -0.47 -0.74
CA CYS A 20 -5.31 -0.07 -0.99
C CYS A 20 -5.70 1.19 -0.23
N PHE A 21 -6.54 2.01 -0.86
CA PHE A 21 -7.31 3.06 -0.21
C PHE A 21 -8.64 2.53 0.32
N THR A 22 -9.28 3.24 1.24
CA THR A 22 -10.69 3.03 1.60
C THR A 22 -11.56 4.16 1.03
N PRO A 23 -12.88 3.95 0.87
CA PRO A 23 -13.79 4.98 0.37
C PRO A 23 -13.71 6.31 1.13
N GLY A 24 -13.98 7.41 0.42
CA GLY A 24 -14.00 8.77 0.96
C GLY A 24 -12.64 9.48 0.93
N ILE A 25 -11.54 8.74 0.74
CA ILE A 25 -10.21 9.32 0.56
C ILE A 25 -10.18 10.13 -0.73
N ARG A 26 -9.66 11.35 -0.66
CA ARG A 26 -9.55 12.25 -1.81
C ARG A 26 -8.15 12.25 -2.39
N ILE A 27 -8.04 11.91 -3.66
CA ILE A 27 -6.80 11.90 -4.44
C ILE A 27 -6.69 13.22 -5.21
N ALA A 28 -5.52 13.85 -5.19
CA ALA A 28 -5.25 15.04 -5.97
C ALA A 28 -5.20 14.69 -7.47
N THR A 29 -6.03 15.37 -8.27
CA THR A 29 -6.12 15.18 -9.72
C THR A 29 -6.08 16.54 -10.43
N GLN A 30 -5.98 16.52 -11.76
CA GLN A 30 -6.06 17.73 -12.58
C GLN A 30 -7.39 18.50 -12.39
N LYS A 31 -8.47 17.79 -12.03
CA LYS A 31 -9.81 18.37 -11.78
C LYS A 31 -10.01 18.80 -10.32
N GLY A 32 -8.95 18.81 -9.51
CA GLY A 32 -9.02 18.98 -8.06
C GLY A 32 -9.06 17.64 -7.32
N ALA A 33 -9.43 17.67 -6.04
CA ALA A 33 -9.43 16.48 -5.20
C ALA A 33 -10.68 15.60 -5.48
N VAL A 34 -10.48 14.40 -6.02
CA VAL A 34 -11.53 13.43 -6.39
C VAL A 34 -11.52 12.27 -5.42
N ARG A 35 -12.70 11.74 -5.05
CA ARG A 35 -12.75 10.57 -4.17
C ARG A 35 -12.24 9.33 -4.90
N VAL A 36 -11.51 8.48 -4.20
CA VAL A 36 -10.89 7.29 -4.81
C VAL A 36 -11.91 6.35 -5.45
N GLU A 37 -13.11 6.23 -4.88
CA GLU A 37 -14.21 5.42 -5.44
C GLU A 37 -14.81 5.99 -6.73
N ASP A 38 -14.58 7.27 -7.01
CA ASP A 38 -15.08 7.98 -8.18
C ASP A 38 -14.05 8.03 -9.32
N LEU A 39 -12.78 7.69 -9.06
CA LEU A 39 -11.73 7.65 -10.09
C LEU A 39 -12.06 6.63 -11.18
N ARG A 40 -11.78 7.01 -12.43
CA ARG A 40 -11.93 6.16 -13.61
C ARG A 40 -10.65 6.14 -14.44
N PRO A 41 -10.42 5.07 -15.23
CA PRO A 41 -9.36 5.08 -16.23
C PRO A 41 -9.43 6.34 -17.10
N GLY A 42 -8.27 6.98 -17.31
CA GLY A 42 -8.14 8.27 -17.99
C GLY A 42 -8.14 9.49 -17.08
N ASP A 43 -8.59 9.40 -15.82
CA ASP A 43 -8.44 10.51 -14.88
C ASP A 43 -6.95 10.77 -14.59
N LEU A 44 -6.58 12.05 -14.50
CA LEU A 44 -5.19 12.49 -14.41
C LEU A 44 -4.80 12.81 -12.97
N LEU A 45 -4.02 11.93 -12.34
CA LEU A 45 -3.55 12.07 -10.97
C LEU A 45 -2.35 13.02 -10.91
N GLN A 46 -2.32 13.89 -9.90
CA GLN A 46 -1.11 14.65 -9.60
C GLN A 46 -0.06 13.71 -9.00
N THR A 47 1.11 13.62 -9.62
CA THR A 47 2.25 12.84 -9.13
C THR A 47 3.37 13.75 -8.64
N ALA A 48 4.28 13.22 -7.81
CA ALA A 48 5.42 13.98 -7.31
C ALA A 48 6.49 14.23 -8.38
N ASP A 49 6.71 13.27 -9.28
CA ASP A 49 7.89 13.26 -10.18
C ASP A 49 7.53 13.49 -11.65
N ASN A 50 6.36 13.05 -12.09
CA ASN A 50 6.03 12.88 -13.51
C ASN A 50 4.85 13.76 -13.95
N GLY A 51 4.55 14.83 -13.21
CA GLY A 51 3.40 15.69 -13.50
C GLY A 51 2.07 14.95 -13.36
N TYR A 52 1.12 15.19 -14.26
CA TYR A 52 -0.16 14.49 -14.25
C TYR A 52 -0.07 13.15 -15.00
N GLN A 53 -0.40 12.05 -14.33
CA GLN A 53 -0.36 10.69 -14.91
C GLN A 53 -1.75 10.06 -14.95
N PRO A 54 -2.12 9.36 -16.04
CA PRO A 54 -3.45 8.78 -16.19
C PRO A 54 -3.61 7.55 -15.31
N VAL A 55 -4.76 7.43 -14.66
CA VAL A 55 -5.24 6.16 -14.13
C VAL A 55 -5.43 5.21 -15.32
N VAL A 56 -4.84 4.02 -15.26
CA VAL A 56 -5.01 3.00 -16.31
C VAL A 56 -5.93 1.86 -15.87
N TRP A 57 -6.06 1.66 -14.56
CA TRP A 57 -6.96 0.66 -14.00
C TRP A 57 -7.35 1.02 -12.56
N VAL A 58 -8.57 0.62 -12.18
CA VAL A 58 -9.07 0.70 -10.81
C VAL A 58 -9.63 -0.66 -10.40
N GLY A 59 -9.33 -1.07 -9.17
CA GLY A 59 -9.81 -2.35 -8.61
C GLY A 59 -10.53 -2.16 -7.29
N ARG A 60 -11.34 -3.15 -6.90
CA ARG A 60 -12.07 -3.11 -5.65
C ARG A 60 -12.17 -4.49 -5.00
N ARG A 61 -11.85 -4.54 -3.71
CA ARG A 61 -12.05 -5.72 -2.88
C ARG A 61 -12.81 -5.36 -1.61
N ASP A 62 -13.96 -5.99 -1.42
CA ASP A 62 -14.75 -5.87 -0.21
C ASP A 62 -14.44 -7.04 0.73
N LEU A 63 -14.24 -6.73 2.02
CA LEU A 63 -14.02 -7.71 3.08
C LEU A 63 -15.05 -7.48 4.19
N SER A 64 -15.78 -8.52 4.55
CA SER A 64 -16.70 -8.48 5.70
C SER A 64 -15.95 -8.41 7.03
N GLY A 65 -16.62 -7.96 8.10
CA GLY A 65 -16.06 -7.99 9.45
C GLY A 65 -15.67 -9.39 9.91
N ALA A 66 -16.42 -10.42 9.50
CA ALA A 66 -16.10 -11.81 9.79
C ALA A 66 -14.80 -12.28 9.09
N GLU A 67 -14.57 -11.85 7.85
CA GLU A 67 -13.29 -12.09 7.17
C GLU A 67 -12.14 -11.37 7.86
N LEU A 68 -12.32 -10.11 8.27
CA LEU A 68 -11.30 -9.36 9.02
C LEU A 68 -11.04 -9.93 10.43
N ALA A 69 -12.02 -10.62 11.03
CA ALA A 69 -11.84 -11.34 12.28
C ALA A 69 -10.94 -12.57 12.07
N ARG A 70 -11.13 -13.30 10.97
CA ARG A 70 -10.33 -14.48 10.59
C ARG A 70 -8.95 -14.12 10.04
N LEU A 71 -8.82 -12.99 9.37
CA LEU A 71 -7.61 -12.50 8.71
C LEU A 71 -7.22 -11.13 9.29
N PRO A 72 -6.76 -11.08 10.56
CA PRO A 72 -6.46 -9.82 11.25
C PRO A 72 -5.37 -8.99 10.55
N ASP A 73 -4.51 -9.62 9.75
CA ASP A 73 -3.46 -8.93 8.99
C ASP A 73 -3.99 -8.12 7.79
N LEU A 74 -5.28 -8.23 7.45
CA LEU A 74 -5.96 -7.40 6.46
C LEU A 74 -6.71 -6.22 7.08
N ARG A 75 -6.68 -6.05 8.40
CA ARG A 75 -7.37 -4.94 9.08
C ARG A 75 -6.73 -3.59 8.75
N PRO A 76 -7.52 -2.56 8.42
CA PRO A 76 -6.96 -1.31 7.95
C PRO A 76 -6.22 -0.55 9.04
N VAL A 77 -5.25 0.25 8.65
CA VAL A 77 -4.49 1.14 9.53
C VAL A 77 -5.00 2.56 9.36
N LYS A 78 -5.42 3.18 10.48
CA LYS A 78 -5.79 4.58 10.54
C LYS A 78 -4.57 5.42 10.92
N ILE A 79 -4.19 6.33 10.04
CA ILE A 79 -3.18 7.36 10.27
C ILE A 79 -3.90 8.60 10.78
N ARG A 80 -3.45 9.15 11.90
CA ARG A 80 -4.09 10.32 12.54
C ARG A 80 -3.74 11.62 11.81
N PRO A 81 -4.64 12.61 11.81
CA PRO A 81 -4.32 13.96 11.35
C PRO A 81 -3.23 14.59 12.22
N GLY A 82 -2.53 15.58 11.66
CA GLY A 82 -1.40 16.25 12.31
C GLY A 82 -0.16 15.37 12.43
N SER A 83 -0.10 14.25 11.71
CA SER A 83 1.12 13.45 11.68
C SER A 83 2.24 14.18 10.93
N PRO A 84 3.52 13.87 11.20
CA PRO A 84 4.64 14.44 10.43
C PRO A 84 4.59 14.17 8.92
N LEU A 85 3.68 13.28 8.47
CA LEU A 85 3.42 13.01 7.04
C LEU A 85 2.59 14.11 6.35
N GLY A 86 2.04 15.08 7.10
CA GLY A 86 1.43 16.29 6.55
C GLY A 86 -0.07 16.21 6.26
N ASN A 87 -0.80 15.25 6.85
CA ASN A 87 -2.26 15.17 6.69
C ASN A 87 -3.04 16.00 7.71
N ASP A 88 -4.09 16.64 7.23
CA ASP A 88 -5.08 17.34 8.06
C ASP A 88 -6.31 16.49 8.38
N ARG A 89 -6.43 15.32 7.72
CA ARG A 89 -7.54 14.37 7.90
C ARG A 89 -7.03 12.98 8.21
N PRO A 90 -7.80 12.14 8.91
CA PRO A 90 -7.44 10.75 9.10
C PRO A 90 -7.42 10.03 7.74
N LEU A 91 -6.36 9.28 7.49
CA LEU A 91 -6.25 8.41 6.32
C LEU A 91 -6.41 6.95 6.78
N LEU A 92 -7.30 6.19 6.14
CA LEU A 92 -7.50 4.77 6.44
C LEU A 92 -7.06 3.94 5.24
N VAL A 93 -6.03 3.11 5.42
CA VAL A 93 -5.39 2.37 4.32
C VAL A 93 -5.13 0.92 4.69
N SER A 94 -4.82 0.08 3.71
CA SER A 94 -4.38 -1.28 3.99
C SER A 94 -3.03 -1.30 4.72
N PRO A 95 -2.71 -2.37 5.49
CA PRO A 95 -1.47 -2.45 6.28
C PRO A 95 -0.17 -2.31 5.49
N GLN A 96 -0.14 -2.78 4.23
CA GLN A 96 1.05 -2.75 3.38
C GLN A 96 1.15 -1.49 2.53
N HIS A 97 0.18 -0.57 2.62
CA HIS A 97 0.20 0.69 1.90
C HIS A 97 1.42 1.52 2.30
N ARG A 98 2.17 1.99 1.30
CA ARG A 98 3.38 2.79 1.51
C ARG A 98 3.05 4.28 1.62
N LEU A 99 3.57 4.86 2.69
CA LEU A 99 3.53 6.27 3.00
C LEU A 99 4.89 6.86 2.66
N PHE A 100 4.90 7.98 1.94
CA PHE A 100 6.13 8.65 1.59
C PHE A 100 6.71 9.38 2.80
N VAL A 101 7.98 9.12 3.07
CA VAL A 101 8.74 9.76 4.14
C VAL A 101 9.76 10.71 3.51
N ARG A 102 9.57 12.00 3.78
CA ARG A 102 10.47 13.08 3.36
C ARG A 102 11.83 12.93 4.06
N LYS A 103 12.89 13.38 3.40
CA LYS A 103 14.26 13.41 3.95
C LYS A 103 14.34 14.04 5.34
N SER A 104 13.58 15.11 5.59
CA SER A 104 13.58 15.83 6.87
C SER A 104 13.16 14.96 8.07
N LEU A 105 12.43 13.87 7.86
CA LEU A 105 12.00 12.94 8.91
C LEU A 105 13.00 11.79 9.13
N LEU A 106 13.97 11.62 8.24
CA LEU A 106 14.93 10.51 8.25
C LEU A 106 16.23 10.84 9.01
N GLY A 107 16.37 12.06 9.53
CA GLY A 107 17.59 12.51 10.21
C GLY A 107 18.83 12.54 9.32
N ASP A 108 19.97 12.91 9.90
CA ASP A 108 21.24 13.07 9.16
C ASP A 108 21.91 11.73 8.80
N LEU A 109 21.52 10.65 9.48
CA LEU A 109 22.12 9.31 9.35
C LEU A 109 21.47 8.42 8.29
N ALA A 110 20.26 8.75 7.84
CA ALA A 110 19.65 8.01 6.75
C ALA A 110 20.33 8.37 5.43
N SER A 111 20.40 7.38 4.55
CA SER A 111 20.70 7.62 3.14
C SER A 111 19.82 8.79 2.67
N GLN A 112 20.41 9.86 2.11
CA GLN A 112 19.81 11.19 1.91
C GLN A 112 18.62 11.26 0.92
N HIS A 113 17.89 10.17 0.78
CA HIS A 113 16.89 9.92 -0.23
C HIS A 113 15.53 9.70 0.43
N GLU A 114 14.49 10.04 -0.31
CA GLU A 114 13.12 9.77 0.07
C GLU A 114 12.87 8.25 0.11
N ARG A 115 11.99 7.84 1.02
CA ARG A 115 11.73 6.43 1.32
C ARG A 115 10.25 6.18 1.50
N PHE A 116 9.86 4.93 1.35
CA PHE A 116 8.53 4.46 1.72
C PHE A 116 8.53 3.79 3.09
N LEU A 117 7.54 4.15 3.92
CA LEU A 117 7.20 3.49 5.17
C LEU A 117 5.84 2.81 5.03
N ARG A 118 5.77 1.50 5.30
CA ARG A 118 4.47 0.80 5.30
C ARG A 118 3.62 1.20 6.51
N ALA A 119 2.32 1.37 6.31
CA ALA A 119 1.39 1.80 7.37
C ALA A 119 1.41 0.88 8.61
N ARG A 120 1.54 -0.44 8.44
CA ARG A 120 1.68 -1.39 9.56
C ARG A 120 2.93 -1.12 10.40
N LEU A 121 4.04 -0.79 9.75
CA LEU A 121 5.29 -0.49 10.43
C LEU A 121 5.19 0.84 11.18
N LEU A 122 4.54 1.86 10.61
CA LEU A 122 4.22 3.10 11.33
C LEU A 122 3.41 2.83 12.62
N CYS A 123 2.44 1.92 12.57
CA CYS A 123 1.67 1.52 13.75
C CYS A 123 2.54 0.89 14.85
N GLN A 124 3.60 0.17 14.49
CA GLN A 124 4.54 -0.44 15.44
C GLN A 124 5.50 0.60 16.03
N LEU A 125 5.98 1.53 15.20
CA LEU A 125 6.94 2.55 15.61
C LEU A 125 6.29 3.67 16.42
N SER A 126 5.08 4.09 16.05
CA SER A 126 4.37 5.19 16.70
C SER A 126 2.86 4.92 16.77
N PRO A 127 2.39 4.20 17.82
CA PRO A 127 0.96 3.94 18.06
C PRO A 127 0.10 5.19 18.28
N ASN A 128 0.76 6.33 18.55
CA ASN A 128 0.13 7.65 18.65
C ASN A 128 -0.20 8.20 17.26
N LEU A 129 0.62 7.91 16.24
CA LEU A 129 0.38 8.38 14.88
C LEU A 129 -0.49 7.43 14.06
N ALA A 130 -0.39 6.12 14.27
CA ALA A 130 -1.17 5.13 13.52
C ALA A 130 -1.73 4.01 14.42
N ARG A 131 -2.93 3.53 14.10
CA ARG A 131 -3.54 2.37 14.79
C ARG A 131 -4.33 1.48 13.85
N ILE A 132 -4.19 0.17 14.03
CA ILE A 132 -5.04 -0.84 13.40
C ILE A 132 -6.49 -0.62 13.85
N GLN A 133 -7.43 -0.67 12.90
CA GLN A 133 -8.87 -0.59 13.15
C GLN A 133 -9.51 -1.97 12.94
N SER A 134 -10.57 -2.27 13.70
CA SER A 134 -11.33 -3.52 13.56
C SER A 134 -12.78 -3.18 13.21
N PRO A 135 -13.09 -2.80 11.97
CA PRO A 135 -14.44 -2.42 11.60
C PRO A 135 -15.36 -3.64 11.56
N GLU A 136 -16.39 -3.65 12.40
CA GLU A 136 -17.36 -4.77 12.51
C GLU A 136 -18.14 -4.99 11.22
N GLN A 137 -18.41 -3.92 10.47
CA GLN A 137 -19.14 -3.97 9.20
C GLN A 137 -18.24 -4.39 8.01
N GLY A 138 -16.92 -4.52 8.23
CA GLY A 138 -15.96 -4.79 7.18
C GLY A 138 -15.30 -3.53 6.60
N VAL A 139 -14.58 -3.71 5.50
CA VAL A 139 -13.85 -2.64 4.81
C VAL A 139 -13.87 -2.86 3.30
N SER A 140 -13.98 -1.77 2.55
CA SER A 140 -13.76 -1.76 1.11
C SER A 140 -12.36 -1.25 0.80
N TYR A 141 -11.64 -1.99 -0.02
CA TYR A 141 -10.31 -1.64 -0.49
C TYR A 141 -10.33 -1.31 -1.97
N LEU A 142 -9.78 -0.15 -2.33
CA LEU A 142 -9.70 0.34 -3.70
C LEU A 142 -8.24 0.43 -4.14
N HIS A 143 -7.99 -0.03 -5.36
CA HIS A 143 -6.68 -0.02 -6.00
C HIS A 143 -6.70 0.97 -7.16
N VAL A 144 -5.61 1.69 -7.34
CA VAL A 144 -5.43 2.63 -8.45
C VAL A 144 -4.09 2.32 -9.09
N LEU A 145 -4.09 2.00 -10.38
CA LEU A 145 -2.89 1.71 -11.15
C LEU A 145 -2.68 2.81 -12.20
N THR A 146 -1.43 3.14 -12.43
CA THR A 146 -0.93 4.10 -13.44
C THR A 146 0.06 3.38 -14.36
N PRO A 147 0.57 3.98 -15.45
CA PRO A 147 1.50 3.28 -16.35
C PRO A 147 2.81 2.85 -15.69
N ARG A 148 3.18 3.51 -14.59
CA ARG A 148 4.32 3.22 -13.73
C ARG A 148 3.91 3.40 -12.29
N HIS A 149 4.70 2.90 -11.34
CA HIS A 149 4.49 3.23 -9.95
C HIS A 149 4.74 4.71 -9.69
N GLU A 150 3.77 5.42 -9.12
CA GLU A 150 3.86 6.84 -8.84
C GLU A 150 3.72 7.15 -7.35
N VAL A 151 4.36 8.24 -6.93
CA VAL A 151 4.03 8.91 -5.67
C VAL A 151 2.88 9.88 -5.95
N ILE A 152 1.74 9.70 -5.28
CA ILE A 152 0.52 10.52 -5.44
C ILE A 152 0.11 11.16 -4.11
N PHE A 153 -0.83 12.10 -4.13
CA PHE A 153 -1.29 12.81 -2.94
C PHE A 153 -2.71 12.43 -2.57
N ALA A 154 -2.91 11.90 -1.36
CA ALA A 154 -4.19 11.43 -0.81
C ALA A 154 -4.46 12.12 0.54
N ASP A 155 -5.49 12.98 0.59
CA ASP A 155 -5.88 13.79 1.77
C ASP A 155 -4.66 14.43 2.50
N GLY A 156 -3.71 14.97 1.72
CA GLY A 156 -2.51 15.65 2.22
C GLY A 156 -1.29 14.75 2.43
N ILE A 157 -1.44 13.42 2.39
CA ILE A 157 -0.30 12.48 2.48
C ILE A 157 0.22 12.16 1.08
N ALA A 158 1.53 12.28 0.89
CA ALA A 158 2.20 11.65 -0.25
C ALA A 158 2.29 10.13 -0.02
N THR A 159 1.80 9.35 -0.97
CA THR A 159 1.62 7.90 -0.88
C THR A 159 1.80 7.26 -2.26
N GLU A 160 1.33 6.03 -2.48
CA GLU A 160 1.61 5.28 -3.70
C GLU A 160 0.37 4.94 -4.52
N THR A 161 0.56 4.77 -5.82
CA THR A 161 -0.32 3.94 -6.66
C THR A 161 -0.03 2.46 -6.41
N LEU A 162 -0.87 1.55 -6.92
CA LEU A 162 -0.61 0.12 -6.85
C LEU A 162 0.74 -0.23 -7.53
N TRP A 163 1.61 -0.93 -6.80
CA TRP A 163 2.70 -1.70 -7.40
C TRP A 163 2.27 -3.17 -7.55
N PRO A 164 2.12 -3.70 -8.77
CA PRO A 164 1.54 -5.02 -9.04
C PRO A 164 2.55 -6.16 -8.79
N GLY A 165 3.16 -6.19 -7.61
CA GLY A 165 4.04 -7.29 -7.21
C GLY A 165 3.31 -8.63 -7.04
N PRO A 166 4.03 -9.77 -6.91
CA PRO A 166 3.39 -11.09 -6.84
C PRO A 166 2.35 -11.22 -5.72
N MET A 167 2.64 -10.66 -4.54
CA MET A 167 1.70 -10.65 -3.41
C MET A 167 0.49 -9.76 -3.69
N ALA A 168 0.70 -8.59 -4.32
CA ALA A 168 -0.38 -7.70 -4.72
C ALA A 168 -1.33 -8.40 -5.70
N LEU A 169 -0.79 -9.04 -6.74
CA LEU A 169 -1.57 -9.77 -7.74
C LEU A 169 -2.31 -10.99 -7.17
N ARG A 170 -1.73 -11.67 -6.17
CA ARG A 170 -2.43 -12.77 -5.44
C ARG A 170 -3.56 -12.27 -4.56
N GLY A 171 -3.44 -11.05 -4.04
CA GLY A 171 -4.46 -10.43 -3.20
C GLY A 171 -5.65 -9.83 -3.98
N LEU A 172 -5.56 -9.74 -5.31
CA LEU A 172 -6.68 -9.32 -6.17
C LEU A 172 -7.75 -10.42 -6.27
N SER A 173 -8.99 -10.01 -6.51
CA SER A 173 -10.07 -10.94 -6.85
C SER A 173 -9.75 -11.68 -8.16
N PRO A 174 -10.26 -12.90 -8.39
CA PRO A 174 -10.08 -13.58 -9.67
C PRO A 174 -10.54 -12.75 -10.88
N LYS A 175 -11.61 -11.97 -10.71
CA LYS A 175 -12.16 -11.08 -11.73
C LYS A 175 -11.21 -9.93 -12.03
N ASP A 176 -10.81 -9.18 -11.00
CA ASP A 176 -9.89 -8.03 -11.08
C ASP A 176 -8.56 -8.45 -11.69
N ARG A 177 -8.06 -9.62 -11.28
CA ARG A 177 -6.82 -10.19 -11.82
C ARG A 177 -6.97 -10.58 -13.30
N ALA A 178 -8.10 -11.16 -13.71
CA ALA A 178 -8.33 -11.52 -15.11
C ALA A 178 -8.46 -10.28 -16.01
N GLU A 179 -9.15 -9.24 -15.53
CA GLU A 179 -9.23 -7.95 -16.20
C GLU A 179 -7.84 -7.32 -16.34
N LEU A 180 -7.09 -7.25 -15.24
CA LEU A 180 -5.74 -6.70 -15.23
C LEU A 180 -4.81 -7.44 -16.20
N PHE A 181 -4.89 -8.77 -16.28
CA PHE A 181 -4.12 -9.56 -17.24
C PHE A 181 -4.62 -9.54 -18.68
N THR A 182 -5.79 -8.94 -18.92
CA THR A 182 -6.29 -8.64 -20.26
C THR A 182 -5.71 -7.31 -20.73
N LEU A 183 -5.64 -6.32 -19.82
CA LEU A 183 -5.07 -5.00 -20.08
C LEU A 183 -3.53 -5.01 -20.11
N PHE A 184 -2.90 -5.83 -19.26
CA PHE A 184 -1.45 -5.94 -19.07
C PHE A 184 -1.02 -7.42 -19.04
N PRO A 185 -0.96 -8.09 -20.21
CA PRO A 185 -0.63 -9.52 -20.29
C PRO A 185 0.70 -9.91 -19.64
N GLU A 186 1.68 -9.00 -19.65
CA GLU A 186 3.01 -9.15 -19.05
C GLU A 186 2.97 -9.38 -17.53
N LEU A 187 1.95 -8.92 -16.82
CA LEU A 187 1.80 -9.16 -15.37
C LEU A 187 1.52 -10.64 -15.03
N ARG A 188 1.24 -11.49 -16.02
CA ARG A 188 1.06 -12.94 -15.80
C ARG A 188 2.36 -13.60 -15.33
N SER A 189 3.52 -13.19 -15.85
CA SER A 189 4.81 -13.76 -15.44
C SER A 189 5.12 -13.41 -13.99
N VAL A 190 4.75 -12.21 -13.55
CA VAL A 190 4.90 -11.75 -12.17
C VAL A 190 4.14 -12.63 -11.18
N LEU A 191 2.91 -13.04 -11.48
CA LEU A 191 2.13 -13.90 -10.59
C LEU A 191 2.78 -15.28 -10.39
N ALA A 192 3.39 -15.81 -11.45
CA ALA A 192 4.01 -17.13 -11.47
C ALA A 192 5.31 -17.19 -10.66
N ALA A 193 5.93 -16.04 -10.38
CA ALA A 193 7.15 -15.95 -9.62
C ALA A 193 6.93 -16.41 -8.16
N ARG A 194 7.85 -17.20 -7.59
CA ARG A 194 7.65 -17.94 -6.32
C ARG A 194 8.55 -17.54 -5.16
N THR A 195 9.43 -16.55 -5.34
CA THR A 195 10.46 -16.19 -4.35
C THR A 195 10.40 -14.72 -3.91
N ARG A 196 11.16 -14.34 -2.88
CA ARG A 196 11.23 -12.93 -2.44
C ARG A 196 12.05 -12.04 -3.38
N ASP A 197 12.88 -12.64 -4.24
CA ASP A 197 13.72 -11.94 -5.25
C ASP A 197 12.96 -11.62 -6.55
N ASP A 198 11.65 -11.84 -6.59
CA ASP A 198 10.79 -11.62 -7.75
C ASP A 198 10.55 -10.13 -8.09
N ARG A 199 11.26 -9.19 -7.43
CA ARG A 199 11.20 -7.75 -7.76
C ARG A 199 11.68 -7.47 -9.17
N ASP A 200 12.62 -8.26 -9.68
CA ASP A 200 13.17 -8.11 -11.03
C ASP A 200 12.13 -8.44 -12.10
N GLU A 201 11.24 -9.41 -11.84
CA GLU A 201 10.18 -9.77 -12.78
C GLU A 201 9.15 -8.63 -12.88
N VAL A 202 8.75 -8.07 -11.74
CA VAL A 202 7.87 -6.88 -11.73
C VAL A 202 8.57 -5.70 -12.38
N HIS A 203 9.87 -5.53 -12.13
CA HIS A 203 10.64 -4.44 -12.72
C HIS A 203 10.66 -4.54 -14.25
N ARG A 204 10.80 -5.75 -14.81
CA ARG A 204 10.72 -5.99 -16.25
C ARG A 204 9.31 -5.77 -16.81
N ALA A 205 8.28 -6.26 -16.12
CA ALA A 205 6.90 -6.24 -16.62
C ALA A 205 6.21 -4.87 -16.44
N TYR A 206 6.51 -4.14 -15.38
CA TYR A 206 5.81 -2.91 -14.99
C TYR A 206 6.75 -1.76 -14.59
N GLY A 207 7.89 -2.10 -14.00
CA GLY A 207 8.85 -1.14 -13.48
C GLY A 207 9.05 -1.22 -11.97
N GLY A 208 10.08 -0.52 -11.49
CA GLY A 208 10.42 -0.46 -10.07
C GLY A 208 9.43 0.36 -9.25
N LEU A 209 9.62 0.32 -7.93
CA LEU A 209 8.96 1.26 -7.03
C LEU A 209 9.49 2.68 -7.27
N ALA A 210 8.58 3.66 -7.23
CA ALA A 210 8.90 5.09 -7.33
C ALA A 210 9.95 5.54 -6.30
N ARG A 211 9.93 4.95 -5.11
CA ARG A 211 10.95 5.09 -4.07
C ARG A 211 11.21 3.72 -3.44
N PRO A 212 12.40 3.43 -2.92
CA PRO A 212 12.63 2.20 -2.19
C PRO A 212 11.96 2.25 -0.80
N ASP A 213 11.66 1.07 -0.26
CA ASP A 213 11.22 0.91 1.13
C ASP A 213 12.32 1.38 2.10
N LEU A 214 11.93 1.81 3.31
CA LEU A 214 12.87 2.05 4.41
C LEU A 214 13.72 0.81 4.69
N SER A 215 15.03 1.02 4.80
CA SER A 215 15.97 0.01 5.26
C SER A 215 16.00 -0.09 6.80
N GLY A 216 16.59 -1.16 7.32
CA GLY A 216 16.79 -1.32 8.77
C GLY A 216 17.64 -0.21 9.40
N SER A 217 18.56 0.39 8.65
CA SER A 217 19.32 1.58 9.08
C SER A 217 18.44 2.82 9.14
N ASP A 218 17.57 3.05 8.15
CA ASP A 218 16.70 4.22 8.14
C ASP A 218 15.72 4.21 9.32
N LEU A 219 15.26 3.03 9.74
CA LEU A 219 14.36 2.88 10.90
C LEU A 219 14.94 3.40 12.22
N ARG A 220 16.27 3.34 12.39
CA ARG A 220 16.93 3.86 13.60
C ARG A 220 17.08 5.37 13.59
N ALA A 221 17.06 5.98 12.41
CA ALA A 221 17.23 7.41 12.23
C ALA A 221 15.89 8.17 12.12
N LEU A 222 14.78 7.44 11.95
CA LEU A 222 13.44 7.99 11.83
C LEU A 222 13.01 8.68 13.14
N SER A 223 12.70 9.98 13.05
CA SER A 223 12.17 10.76 14.18
C SER A 223 10.75 11.21 13.87
N PHE A 224 9.83 10.95 14.79
CA PHE A 224 8.43 11.39 14.74
C PHE A 224 8.13 12.38 15.85
#